data_AF-A0A4S9DQS1-F1
#
_entry.id   AF-A0A4S9DQS1-F1
#
_cell.length_a   1.000
_cell.length_b   1.000
_cell.length_c   1.000
_cell.angle_alpha   90.00
_cell.angle_beta   90.00
_cell.angle_gamma   90.00
#
_symmetry.space_group_name_H-M   'P 1'
#
loop_
_entity.id
_entity.type
_entity.pdbx_description
1 polymer ?
#
loop_
_entity_poly.entity_id
_entity_poly.type
_entity_poly.pdbx_seq_one_letter_code
_entity_poly.pdbx_strand_id
1 'polypeptide(L)'
;MRSAISLLSFSSLALASWTQNLNYRSPSDHHPGLGISLHKVNKRNVPGTQYTASQLNFTHGVASGDPYSDSVILWTRVAPMFDSVDDNSTVSGYVPLYSHGANLTASTAPVCVQFKVSKSSNFTHVESSGTAYTSSDVDYTVKVEAKNLTAFTRYYYQFNVCGSNKTSPLGRTKTAPDANDYTAEVGLAVYSCSNFPFGFFNAYGNPVRKDSVDYVIHLGDYIYEYAGDGDYGYGYSINRIPKPERVITTLYDYRERLATYRTDLDLLASHQAYPWIPVWDDHEVSDNTYRDGASELNNTEASFVSDGGVSVDQRKMNAVRAYFEWMPIRQVEMDDNLRIWRSFSIGSLFDLVMLDTRQYDRSITDLYWNTDYVHDISNDAGRSMMGSRQENWFYNQLTQSANRGAAWRVIGSQTVFSRVNESAAYGNTNPLDYDAWDGYQSSRNRTLSHLYDNGIGNNIVMSGDSHASWVSDLVWLDHANYNSTSGNNSIGVEFAGSAVSSPCPYGQNITLTAANNASNWLVHANEELQWQDIYYRGYFELHINYDEVTANYFGLPTIINRNPNEISLANFTVKSGANKLQRPVAGGLVESGALKLGQVVQTNATNNTETGVWFVSQEDVEDI
;
A
#
# COMPACT_ATOMS: atom_id res chain seq x y z
N MET A 1 -11.16 9.10 53.72
CA MET A 1 -11.49 10.10 52.67
C MET A 1 -10.30 10.52 51.81
N ARG A 2 -9.10 10.85 52.33
CA ARG A 2 -7.98 11.31 51.48
C ARG A 2 -7.52 10.31 50.39
N SER A 3 -7.51 9.00 50.65
CA SER A 3 -7.11 7.99 49.66
C SER A 3 -8.08 7.79 48.49
N ALA A 4 -9.37 8.12 48.66
CA ALA A 4 -10.37 7.96 47.61
C ALA A 4 -10.26 9.03 46.51
N ILE A 5 -9.86 10.23 46.89
CA ILE A 5 -9.67 11.37 45.96
C ILE A 5 -8.47 11.09 45.03
N SER A 6 -7.40 10.45 45.54
CA SER A 6 -6.25 10.05 44.73
C SER A 6 -6.61 9.01 43.66
N LEU A 7 -7.37 7.97 44.03
CA LEU A 7 -7.84 6.94 43.08
C LEU A 7 -8.71 7.54 41.96
N LEU A 8 -9.60 8.48 42.28
CA LEU A 8 -10.43 9.18 41.31
C LEU A 8 -9.63 10.05 40.32
N SER A 9 -8.56 10.70 40.78
CA SER A 9 -7.67 11.49 39.91
C SER A 9 -6.76 10.63 39.02
N PHE A 10 -6.28 9.48 39.51
CA PHE A 10 -5.53 8.54 38.66
C PHE A 10 -6.44 7.86 37.62
N SER A 11 -7.68 7.53 37.97
CA SER A 11 -8.64 7.03 36.99
C SER A 11 -8.96 8.06 35.91
N SER A 12 -9.24 9.32 36.25
CA SER A 12 -9.63 10.32 35.24
C SER A 12 -8.51 10.67 34.26
N LEU A 13 -7.24 10.70 34.70
CA LEU A 13 -6.09 10.92 33.81
C LEU A 13 -5.80 9.70 32.91
N ALA A 14 -5.88 8.48 33.45
CA ALA A 14 -5.79 7.26 32.66
C ALA A 14 -6.92 7.20 31.61
N LEU A 15 -8.13 7.58 31.98
CA LEU A 15 -9.29 7.62 31.08
C LEU A 15 -9.11 8.62 29.93
N ALA A 16 -8.60 9.83 30.18
CA ALA A 16 -8.35 10.81 29.11
C ALA A 16 -7.29 10.34 28.09
N SER A 17 -6.21 9.72 28.58
CA SER A 17 -5.15 9.14 27.72
C SER A 17 -5.61 7.86 27.00
N TRP A 18 -6.54 7.10 27.59
CA TRP A 18 -7.15 5.92 26.99
C TRP A 18 -8.10 6.29 25.85
N THR A 19 -8.93 7.31 26.06
CA THR A 19 -9.86 7.81 25.04
C THR A 19 -9.15 8.41 23.83
N GLN A 20 -8.02 9.11 24.01
CA GLN A 20 -7.27 9.61 22.86
C GLN A 20 -6.78 8.47 21.97
N ASN A 21 -6.40 7.31 22.52
CA ASN A 21 -5.76 6.25 21.74
C ASN A 21 -6.72 5.45 20.84
N LEU A 22 -7.99 5.29 21.27
CA LEU A 22 -9.05 4.69 20.45
C LEU A 22 -9.49 5.58 19.26
N ASN A 23 -9.13 6.88 19.32
CA ASN A 23 -9.21 7.84 18.22
C ASN A 23 -7.80 8.32 17.77
N TYR A 24 -6.78 7.47 17.90
CA TYR A 24 -5.43 7.66 17.31
C TYR A 24 -4.63 8.91 17.75
N ARG A 25 -5.04 9.58 18.85
CA ARG A 25 -4.59 10.92 19.28
C ARG A 25 -4.89 12.03 18.24
N SER A 26 -5.89 11.81 17.38
CA SER A 26 -6.41 12.79 16.42
C SER A 26 -7.04 13.99 17.15
N PRO A 27 -6.84 15.24 16.68
CA PRO A 27 -7.29 16.45 17.37
C PRO A 27 -8.79 16.77 17.29
N SER A 28 -9.65 15.80 16.90
CA SER A 28 -11.08 16.02 16.70
C SER A 28 -11.94 15.58 17.89
N ASP A 29 -12.26 16.53 18.77
CA ASP A 29 -13.19 16.33 19.90
C ASP A 29 -14.70 16.36 19.51
N HIS A 30 -15.03 16.62 18.24
CA HIS A 30 -16.35 17.12 17.86
C HIS A 30 -17.32 16.08 17.25
N HIS A 31 -16.85 14.89 16.86
CA HIS A 31 -17.66 13.96 16.04
C HIS A 31 -17.67 12.51 16.59
N PRO A 32 -18.59 12.18 17.54
CA PRO A 32 -18.63 10.89 18.24
C PRO A 32 -19.20 9.71 17.42
N GLY A 33 -19.21 9.81 16.09
CA GLY A 33 -19.75 8.79 15.17
C GLY A 33 -18.72 7.93 14.44
N LEU A 34 -17.45 8.36 14.39
CA LEU A 34 -16.49 7.87 13.38
C LEU A 34 -15.16 7.34 13.98
N GLY A 35 -15.07 7.36 15.31
CA GLY A 35 -14.22 6.49 16.11
C GLY A 35 -15.08 5.88 17.23
N ILE A 36 -14.56 4.90 17.98
CA ILE A 36 -15.39 4.24 19.00
C ILE A 36 -15.74 5.25 20.10
N SER A 37 -16.98 5.72 20.10
CA SER A 37 -17.46 6.85 20.91
C SER A 37 -16.94 6.81 22.35
N LEU A 38 -15.98 7.69 22.65
CA LEU A 38 -15.09 7.67 23.81
C LEU A 38 -15.84 7.60 25.15
N HIS A 39 -16.94 8.35 25.25
CA HIS A 39 -17.87 8.31 26.39
C HIS A 39 -18.58 6.95 26.55
N LYS A 40 -18.92 6.28 25.44
CA LYS A 40 -19.62 4.98 25.45
C LYS A 40 -18.68 3.83 25.77
N VAL A 41 -17.44 3.81 25.25
CA VAL A 41 -16.45 2.78 25.62
C VAL A 41 -16.17 2.86 27.12
N ASN A 42 -15.92 4.07 27.64
CA ASN A 42 -15.70 4.30 29.07
C ASN A 42 -16.86 3.77 29.93
N LYS A 43 -18.11 4.02 29.49
CA LYS A 43 -19.33 3.56 30.18
C LYS A 43 -19.51 2.03 30.16
N ARG A 44 -18.84 1.33 29.24
CA ARG A 44 -18.90 -0.14 29.05
C ARG A 44 -17.74 -0.88 29.73
N ASN A 45 -16.67 -0.19 30.12
CA ASN A 45 -15.54 -0.79 30.82
C ASN A 45 -15.97 -1.35 32.17
N VAL A 46 -15.75 -2.64 32.40
CA VAL A 46 -15.90 -3.27 33.72
C VAL A 46 -14.57 -3.06 34.48
N PRO A 47 -14.51 -2.28 35.58
CA PRO A 47 -13.23 -1.94 36.23
C PRO A 47 -12.54 -3.09 37.00
N GLY A 48 -12.94 -4.35 36.77
CA GLY A 48 -12.61 -5.50 37.61
C GLY A 48 -11.61 -6.52 37.03
N THR A 49 -11.41 -6.56 35.71
CA THR A 49 -10.55 -7.54 35.05
C THR A 49 -9.54 -6.83 34.16
N GLN A 50 -8.35 -6.53 34.69
CA GLN A 50 -7.21 -6.07 33.90
C GLN A 50 -6.33 -7.26 33.49
N TYR A 51 -5.80 -7.23 32.26
CA TYR A 51 -4.77 -8.17 31.84
C TYR A 51 -3.47 -7.92 32.58
N THR A 52 -2.85 -8.99 33.09
CA THR A 52 -1.48 -8.94 33.61
C THR A 52 -0.48 -8.89 32.46
N ALA A 53 0.68 -8.25 32.66
CA ALA A 53 1.70 -8.15 31.60
C ALA A 53 2.22 -9.52 31.12
N SER A 54 2.17 -10.56 31.95
CA SER A 54 2.49 -11.93 31.55
C SER A 54 1.53 -12.49 30.49
N GLN A 55 0.26 -12.07 30.47
CA GLN A 55 -0.75 -12.54 29.51
C GLN A 55 -0.65 -11.87 28.12
N LEU A 56 -0.08 -10.67 28.02
CA LEU A 56 -0.11 -9.84 26.81
C LEU A 56 1.18 -9.97 25.99
N ASN A 57 1.11 -10.24 24.69
CA ASN A 57 2.28 -10.34 23.80
C ASN A 57 2.20 -9.33 22.65
N PHE A 58 3.36 -8.84 22.18
CA PHE A 58 3.45 -8.09 20.93
C PHE A 58 3.48 -9.08 19.77
N THR A 59 2.32 -9.42 19.21
CA THR A 59 2.14 -10.62 18.37
C THR A 59 2.56 -10.44 16.92
N HIS A 60 2.41 -9.22 16.38
CA HIS A 60 2.61 -8.92 14.95
C HIS A 60 3.65 -7.81 14.73
N GLY A 61 4.71 -7.82 15.55
CA GLY A 61 5.83 -6.89 15.43
C GLY A 61 5.47 -5.42 15.72
N VAL A 62 6.12 -4.52 14.99
CA VAL A 62 5.92 -3.06 15.05
C VAL A 62 5.99 -2.48 13.64
N ALA A 63 5.28 -1.38 13.40
CA ALA A 63 5.30 -0.67 12.13
C ALA A 63 5.38 0.85 12.35
N SER A 64 5.84 1.58 11.34
CA SER A 64 5.71 3.03 11.28
C SER A 64 5.25 3.49 9.90
N GLY A 65 4.69 4.69 9.79
CA GLY A 65 4.13 5.16 8.53
C GLY A 65 3.64 6.60 8.56
N ASP A 66 3.22 7.05 7.37
CA ASP A 66 2.88 8.44 7.03
C ASP A 66 3.80 9.46 7.74
N PRO A 67 5.05 9.60 7.32
CA PRO A 67 5.97 10.54 7.95
C PRO A 67 5.64 11.98 7.55
N TYR A 68 5.51 12.85 8.56
CA TYR A 68 5.55 14.30 8.41
C TYR A 68 6.88 14.82 8.99
N SER A 69 7.11 16.14 8.92
CA SER A 69 8.37 16.75 9.38
C SER A 69 8.55 16.69 10.90
N ASP A 70 7.48 16.93 11.65
CA ASP A 70 7.48 16.92 13.12
C ASP A 70 6.88 15.63 13.72
N SER A 71 6.31 14.74 12.91
CA SER A 71 5.57 13.58 13.40
C SER A 71 5.63 12.33 12.52
N VAL A 72 5.38 11.16 13.13
CA VAL A 72 5.21 9.90 12.40
C VAL A 72 4.21 9.00 13.14
N ILE A 73 3.48 8.16 12.40
CA ILE A 73 2.62 7.14 12.99
C ILE A 73 3.46 5.94 13.41
N LEU A 74 3.24 5.46 14.63
CA LEU A 74 3.79 4.22 15.16
C LEU A 74 2.64 3.25 15.43
N TRP A 75 2.85 1.98 15.08
CA TRP A 75 1.86 0.92 15.19
C TRP A 75 2.43 -0.37 15.83
N THR A 76 1.59 -1.10 16.56
CA THR A 76 1.85 -2.48 17.03
C THR A 76 0.53 -3.17 17.42
N ARG A 77 0.53 -4.49 17.63
CA ARG A 77 -0.59 -5.25 18.20
C ARG A 77 -0.16 -5.93 19.50
N VAL A 78 -0.86 -5.68 20.60
CA VAL A 78 -0.52 -6.16 21.96
C VAL A 78 -1.64 -6.99 22.58
N ALA A 79 -1.78 -8.22 22.08
CA ALA A 79 -2.93 -9.07 22.34
C ALA A 79 -2.66 -10.14 23.41
N PRO A 80 -3.70 -10.61 24.13
CA PRO A 80 -3.62 -11.77 25.03
C PRO A 80 -3.67 -13.13 24.30
N MET A 81 -3.93 -13.12 22.99
CA MET A 81 -3.92 -14.28 22.09
C MET A 81 -3.23 -13.91 20.76
N PHE A 82 -2.93 -14.91 19.93
CA PHE A 82 -2.39 -14.67 18.59
C PHE A 82 -3.48 -14.39 17.56
N ASP A 83 -4.53 -15.20 17.59
CA ASP A 83 -5.77 -15.09 16.81
C ASP A 83 -6.42 -13.69 16.92
N SER A 84 -7.18 -13.31 15.89
CA SER A 84 -8.00 -12.10 15.86
C SER A 84 -9.24 -12.23 16.75
N VAL A 85 -9.87 -11.10 17.08
CA VAL A 85 -11.13 -11.11 17.84
C VAL A 85 -12.29 -11.60 16.94
N ASP A 86 -12.56 -12.91 16.98
CA ASP A 86 -13.83 -13.53 16.53
C ASP A 86 -14.96 -13.25 17.53
N ASP A 87 -15.11 -11.98 17.91
CA ASP A 87 -16.32 -11.50 18.55
C ASP A 87 -16.85 -10.30 17.82
N ASN A 88 -17.76 -10.63 16.95
CA ASN A 88 -18.76 -9.70 16.56
C ASN A 88 -19.91 -9.75 17.59
N SER A 89 -19.83 -9.25 18.87
CA SER A 89 -21.02 -8.93 19.76
C SER A 89 -21.36 -7.41 20.06
N THR A 90 -22.63 -6.94 19.90
CA THR A 90 -22.98 -5.49 19.93
C THR A 90 -22.93 -4.97 21.35
N VAL A 91 -22.04 -4.02 21.61
CA VAL A 91 -22.02 -3.33 22.90
C VAL A 91 -23.05 -2.19 22.89
N SER A 92 -24.14 -2.37 23.63
CA SER A 92 -25.34 -1.54 23.58
C SER A 92 -25.14 -0.08 24.05
N GLY A 93 -25.88 0.85 23.43
CA GLY A 93 -25.83 2.28 23.73
C GLY A 93 -26.54 3.16 22.69
N TYR A 94 -26.57 4.48 22.89
CA TYR A 94 -27.38 5.44 22.11
C TYR A 94 -26.96 5.67 20.63
N VAL A 95 -26.00 4.91 20.10
CA VAL A 95 -25.88 4.68 18.64
C VAL A 95 -25.38 3.24 18.45
N PRO A 96 -26.16 2.34 17.82
CA PRO A 96 -25.64 1.08 17.29
C PRO A 96 -24.99 1.39 15.93
N LEU A 97 -23.67 1.21 15.83
CA LEU A 97 -22.92 1.60 14.62
C LEU A 97 -22.31 0.43 13.84
N TYR A 98 -22.03 -0.71 14.50
CA TYR A 98 -21.48 -1.89 13.84
C TYR A 98 -22.19 -3.16 14.30
N SER A 99 -22.46 -4.07 13.36
CA SER A 99 -23.29 -5.25 13.58
C SER A 99 -22.56 -6.26 14.42
N HIS A 100 -23.27 -6.63 15.50
CA HIS A 100 -22.77 -7.20 16.72
C HIS A 100 -23.63 -8.39 17.29
N GLY A 101 -23.49 -9.67 16.92
CA GLY A 101 -24.19 -10.85 17.51
C GLY A 101 -23.50 -11.61 18.68
N ALA A 102 -24.23 -12.29 19.56
CA ALA A 102 -23.66 -12.81 20.82
C ALA A 102 -23.18 -14.28 20.79
N ASN A 103 -21.91 -14.58 21.16
CA ASN A 103 -21.52 -15.77 21.97
C ASN A 103 -20.02 -15.93 22.33
N LEU A 104 -19.30 -14.89 22.79
CA LEU A 104 -18.14 -15.05 23.68
C LEU A 104 -17.86 -13.73 24.42
N THR A 105 -17.08 -13.77 25.51
CA THR A 105 -16.80 -12.59 26.33
C THR A 105 -15.62 -11.79 25.76
N ALA A 106 -15.85 -10.97 24.73
CA ALA A 106 -14.87 -9.97 24.32
C ALA A 106 -14.52 -9.07 25.49
N SER A 107 -13.25 -9.15 25.91
CA SER A 107 -12.78 -8.41 27.07
C SER A 107 -12.53 -6.96 26.69
N THR A 108 -13.46 -6.08 27.05
CA THR A 108 -13.28 -4.61 27.01
C THR A 108 -12.23 -4.10 28.00
N ALA A 109 -11.48 -5.00 28.65
CA ALA A 109 -10.38 -4.69 29.54
C ALA A 109 -9.32 -3.84 28.83
N PRO A 110 -9.03 -2.63 29.32
CA PRO A 110 -8.06 -1.74 28.68
C PRO A 110 -6.64 -2.30 28.84
N VAL A 111 -6.00 -2.61 27.72
CA VAL A 111 -4.56 -2.89 27.66
C VAL A 111 -3.82 -1.56 27.60
N CYS A 112 -2.91 -1.32 28.55
CA CYS A 112 -2.10 -0.10 28.64
C CYS A 112 -0.71 -0.34 28.05
N VAL A 113 -0.29 0.54 27.15
CA VAL A 113 1.02 0.53 26.49
C VAL A 113 1.68 1.90 26.64
N GLN A 114 2.98 1.93 26.87
CA GLN A 114 3.80 3.14 26.73
C GLN A 114 4.62 3.05 25.45
N PHE A 115 4.84 4.18 24.78
CA PHE A 115 5.77 4.29 23.66
C PHE A 115 6.87 5.30 23.96
N LYS A 116 8.02 5.12 23.34
CA LYS A 116 9.18 6.02 23.41
C LYS A 116 9.86 6.08 22.04
N VAL A 117 10.40 7.25 21.70
CA VAL A 117 11.12 7.56 20.45
C VAL A 117 12.43 8.25 20.79
N SER A 118 13.53 7.85 20.15
CA SER A 118 14.87 8.39 20.40
C SER A 118 15.74 8.32 19.15
N LYS A 119 16.70 9.24 19.00
CA LYS A 119 17.77 9.13 17.99
C LYS A 119 18.75 7.98 18.31
N SER A 120 18.64 7.37 19.48
CA SER A 120 19.49 6.28 19.98
C SER A 120 18.68 5.01 20.29
N SER A 121 19.17 3.85 19.87
CA SER A 121 18.51 2.54 20.09
C SER A 121 18.42 2.12 21.56
N ASN A 122 19.26 2.69 22.42
CA ASN A 122 19.24 2.49 23.87
C ASN A 122 18.42 3.55 24.64
N PHE A 123 17.79 4.49 23.94
CA PHE A 123 16.92 5.54 24.52
C PHE A 123 17.59 6.41 25.59
N THR A 124 18.85 6.79 25.41
CA THR A 124 19.57 7.71 26.35
C THR A 124 18.92 9.08 26.44
N HIS A 125 18.37 9.59 25.34
CA HIS A 125 17.52 10.77 25.29
C HIS A 125 16.21 10.42 24.58
N VAL A 126 15.07 10.65 25.22
CA VAL A 126 13.73 10.34 24.66
C VAL A 126 13.11 11.64 24.18
N GLU A 127 12.92 11.75 22.87
CA GLU A 127 12.40 12.95 22.20
C GLU A 127 10.87 13.02 22.25
N SER A 128 10.22 11.86 22.11
CA SER A 128 8.77 11.72 22.14
C SER A 128 8.40 10.47 22.92
N SER A 129 7.39 10.57 23.77
CA SER A 129 6.85 9.43 24.52
C SER A 129 5.41 9.67 24.92
N GLY A 130 4.72 8.60 25.33
CA GLY A 130 3.37 8.72 25.87
C GLY A 130 2.75 7.39 26.23
N THR A 131 1.58 7.47 26.85
CA THR A 131 0.73 6.32 27.13
C THR A 131 -0.36 6.20 26.08
N ALA A 132 -0.54 4.97 25.63
CA ALA A 132 -1.47 4.48 24.63
C ALA A 132 -2.30 3.35 25.25
N TYR A 133 -3.47 3.08 24.70
CA TYR A 133 -4.30 1.98 25.18
C TYR A 133 -5.13 1.35 24.07
N THR A 134 -5.48 0.09 24.26
CA THR A 134 -6.26 -0.69 23.30
C THR A 134 -7.17 -1.70 24.00
N SER A 135 -8.03 -2.37 23.23
CA SER A 135 -8.98 -3.40 23.68
C SER A 135 -9.32 -4.32 22.50
N SER A 136 -10.14 -5.35 22.75
CA SER A 136 -10.72 -6.18 21.69
C SER A 136 -11.54 -5.40 20.65
N ASP A 137 -12.01 -4.19 20.97
CA ASP A 137 -12.81 -3.37 20.05
C ASP A 137 -12.04 -3.04 18.75
N VAL A 138 -10.72 -2.84 18.83
CA VAL A 138 -9.81 -2.59 17.68
C VAL A 138 -8.80 -3.73 17.50
N ASP A 139 -9.18 -4.94 17.90
CA ASP A 139 -8.32 -6.14 17.83
C ASP A 139 -6.92 -5.97 18.50
N TYR A 140 -6.89 -5.24 19.62
CA TYR A 140 -5.67 -4.97 20.39
C TYR A 140 -4.55 -4.25 19.61
N THR A 141 -4.87 -3.61 18.49
CA THR A 141 -3.94 -2.73 17.76
C THR A 141 -3.75 -1.41 18.51
N VAL A 142 -2.55 -0.85 18.41
CA VAL A 142 -2.16 0.43 18.99
C VAL A 142 -1.60 1.25 17.84
N LYS A 143 -2.20 2.42 17.58
CA LYS A 143 -1.72 3.37 16.59
C LYS A 143 -1.60 4.76 17.24
N VAL A 144 -0.42 5.35 17.20
CA VAL A 144 -0.13 6.66 17.82
C VAL A 144 0.64 7.56 16.88
N GLU A 145 0.31 8.85 16.89
CA GLU A 145 1.17 9.88 16.30
C GLU A 145 2.22 10.34 17.33
N ALA A 146 3.48 10.04 17.07
CA ALA A 146 4.62 10.56 17.83
C ALA A 146 5.01 11.93 17.26
N LYS A 147 4.93 12.99 18.07
CA LYS A 147 5.11 14.40 17.67
C LYS A 147 6.37 15.02 18.27
N ASN A 148 6.66 16.26 17.88
CA ASN A 148 7.81 17.07 18.29
C ASN A 148 9.16 16.45 17.86
N LEU A 149 9.16 15.76 16.73
CA LEU A 149 10.36 15.20 16.11
C LEU A 149 11.08 16.26 15.27
N THR A 150 12.35 16.00 14.96
CA THR A 150 13.14 16.81 14.03
C THR A 150 12.86 16.34 12.60
N ALA A 151 12.74 17.26 11.65
CA ALA A 151 12.62 16.95 10.23
C ALA A 151 13.78 16.07 9.70
N PHE A 152 13.48 15.26 8.69
CA PHE A 152 14.37 14.36 7.95
C PHE A 152 15.31 13.50 8.81
N THR A 153 14.88 13.12 10.01
CA THR A 153 15.71 12.48 11.02
C THR A 153 15.31 11.02 11.22
N ARG A 154 16.31 10.13 11.24
CA ARG A 154 16.15 8.70 11.56
C ARG A 154 16.00 8.51 13.07
N TYR A 155 15.02 7.72 13.48
CA TYR A 155 14.64 7.47 14.87
C TYR A 155 14.49 5.97 15.15
N TYR A 156 14.68 5.60 16.42
CA TYR A 156 14.28 4.31 16.98
C TYR A 156 13.05 4.49 17.86
N TYR A 157 12.15 3.51 17.84
CA TYR A 157 10.95 3.50 18.68
C TYR A 157 10.66 2.12 19.27
N GLN A 158 10.01 2.08 20.42
CA GLN A 158 9.64 0.83 21.09
C GLN A 158 8.42 1.05 21.97
N PHE A 159 7.56 0.03 22.06
CA PHE A 159 6.43 -0.05 22.96
C PHE A 159 6.75 -0.92 24.18
N ASN A 160 6.11 -0.66 25.33
CA ASN A 160 6.12 -1.55 26.48
C ASN A 160 4.75 -1.61 27.16
N VAL A 161 4.38 -2.78 27.71
CA VAL A 161 3.17 -2.88 28.54
C VAL A 161 3.38 -2.07 29.83
N CYS A 162 2.43 -1.18 30.15
CA CYS A 162 2.55 -0.24 31.27
C CYS A 162 2.89 -0.94 32.60
N GLY A 163 3.81 -0.34 33.37
CA GLY A 163 4.21 -0.89 34.68
C GLY A 163 4.99 -2.22 34.60
N SER A 164 5.51 -2.58 33.42
CA SER A 164 6.27 -3.81 33.22
C SER A 164 7.47 -3.59 32.28
N ASN A 165 8.42 -4.52 32.32
CA ASN A 165 9.56 -4.56 31.39
C ASN A 165 9.26 -5.33 30.09
N LYS A 166 7.99 -5.65 29.80
CA LYS A 166 7.63 -6.40 28.59
C LYS A 166 7.54 -5.44 27.40
N THR A 167 8.50 -5.53 26.49
CA THR A 167 8.67 -4.63 25.35
C THR A 167 8.33 -5.28 24.02
N SER A 168 7.98 -4.46 23.02
CA SER A 168 7.94 -4.85 21.61
C SER A 168 9.37 -5.05 21.06
N PRO A 169 9.49 -5.61 19.84
CA PRO A 169 10.67 -5.40 19.00
C PRO A 169 11.03 -3.91 18.88
N LEU A 170 12.31 -3.63 18.64
CA LEU A 170 12.81 -2.27 18.43
C LEU A 170 12.57 -1.86 16.97
N GLY A 171 11.69 -0.90 16.74
CA GLY A 171 11.45 -0.33 15.43
C GLY A 171 12.41 0.81 15.09
N ARG A 172 12.54 1.08 13.79
CA ARG A 172 13.25 2.20 13.19
C ARG A 172 12.30 2.95 12.25
N THR A 173 12.42 4.26 12.20
CA THR A 173 11.57 5.14 11.38
C THR A 173 12.33 6.39 10.94
N LYS A 174 11.75 7.20 10.06
CA LYS A 174 12.31 8.48 9.60
C LYS A 174 11.19 9.50 9.38
N THR A 175 11.35 10.73 9.86
CA THR A 175 10.45 11.85 9.54
C THR A 175 10.65 12.33 8.10
N ALA A 176 9.66 13.03 7.54
CA ALA A 176 9.82 13.76 6.30
C ALA A 176 10.70 15.02 6.53
N PRO A 177 11.30 15.61 5.49
CA PRO A 177 11.75 17.01 5.56
C PRO A 177 10.54 17.98 5.66
N ASP A 178 10.74 19.23 6.10
CA ASP A 178 9.72 20.27 5.94
C ASP A 178 9.61 20.69 4.48
N ALA A 179 8.42 21.14 4.04
CA ALA A 179 8.14 21.39 2.62
C ALA A 179 9.14 22.33 1.90
N ASN A 180 9.85 23.22 2.59
CA ASN A 180 10.82 24.13 1.96
C ASN A 180 12.29 23.73 2.21
N ASP A 181 12.55 22.62 2.89
CA ASP A 181 13.90 22.14 3.15
C ASP A 181 14.59 21.67 1.86
N TYR A 182 15.92 21.78 1.85
CA TYR A 182 16.76 21.12 0.87
C TYR A 182 17.06 19.68 1.31
N THR A 183 16.64 18.72 0.51
CA THR A 183 16.94 17.29 0.73
C THR A 183 17.71 16.79 -0.47
N ALA A 184 18.97 16.42 -0.28
CA ALA A 184 19.88 16.14 -1.40
C ALA A 184 19.43 14.97 -2.28
N GLU A 185 18.97 13.88 -1.64
CA GLU A 185 18.47 12.68 -2.28
C GLU A 185 17.50 11.95 -1.34
N VAL A 186 16.55 11.20 -1.91
CA VAL A 186 15.62 10.33 -1.19
C VAL A 186 15.44 9.02 -1.96
N GLY A 187 15.58 7.89 -1.25
CA GLY A 187 15.28 6.55 -1.76
C GLY A 187 13.87 6.08 -1.36
N LEU A 188 13.13 5.53 -2.31
CA LEU A 188 11.82 4.90 -2.13
C LEU A 188 11.89 3.44 -2.59
N ALA A 189 11.39 2.49 -1.79
CA ALA A 189 11.06 1.15 -2.31
C ALA A 189 9.57 1.08 -2.62
N VAL A 190 9.20 0.57 -3.78
CA VAL A 190 7.81 0.54 -4.28
C VAL A 190 7.35 -0.90 -4.48
N TYR A 191 6.17 -1.23 -3.97
CA TYR A 191 5.60 -2.58 -3.98
C TYR A 191 4.08 -2.55 -4.27
N SER A 192 3.57 -3.67 -4.75
CA SER A 192 2.14 -4.03 -4.75
C SER A 192 2.00 -5.55 -4.74
N CYS A 193 0.76 -6.05 -4.64
CA CYS A 193 0.39 -7.41 -5.05
C CYS A 193 1.19 -8.51 -4.34
N SER A 194 0.97 -8.63 -3.03
CA SER A 194 1.64 -9.61 -2.18
C SER A 194 0.72 -10.76 -1.78
N ASN A 195 0.19 -11.53 -2.75
CA ASN A 195 -0.66 -12.69 -2.42
C ASN A 195 0.12 -13.76 -1.62
N PHE A 196 -0.38 -14.07 -0.42
CA PHE A 196 0.30 -14.92 0.55
C PHE A 196 0.48 -16.38 0.08
N PRO A 197 -0.58 -17.09 -0.39
CA PRO A 197 -0.49 -18.41 -1.04
C PRO A 197 0.64 -18.64 -2.05
N PHE A 198 0.92 -17.70 -2.95
CA PHE A 198 1.84 -17.96 -4.08
C PHE A 198 3.32 -18.01 -3.68
N GLY A 199 3.73 -17.27 -2.63
CA GLY A 199 5.12 -17.33 -2.18
C GLY A 199 5.46 -16.42 -1.02
N PHE A 200 6.71 -16.51 -0.58
CA PHE A 200 7.33 -15.71 0.47
C PHE A 200 7.65 -14.31 -0.03
N PHE A 201 7.46 -13.30 0.83
CA PHE A 201 7.60 -11.90 0.43
C PHE A 201 9.05 -11.39 0.45
N ASN A 202 9.95 -12.10 -0.22
CA ASN A 202 11.40 -11.84 -0.25
C ASN A 202 11.72 -10.38 -0.66
N ALA A 203 10.93 -9.80 -1.57
CA ALA A 203 11.03 -8.42 -2.03
C ALA A 203 11.07 -7.40 -0.87
N TYR A 204 10.17 -7.53 0.12
CA TYR A 204 10.12 -6.58 1.25
C TYR A 204 11.41 -6.59 2.08
N GLY A 205 12.11 -7.73 2.15
CA GLY A 205 13.31 -7.89 2.96
C GLY A 205 14.59 -7.40 2.30
N ASN A 206 14.63 -7.31 0.96
CA ASN A 206 15.86 -6.98 0.24
C ASN A 206 16.30 -5.51 0.47
N PRO A 207 15.43 -4.49 0.40
CA PRO A 207 15.81 -3.12 0.81
C PRO A 207 16.16 -3.00 2.29
N VAL A 208 15.61 -3.85 3.17
CA VAL A 208 16.01 -3.91 4.59
C VAL A 208 17.45 -4.40 4.73
N ARG A 209 17.83 -5.43 3.97
CA ARG A 209 19.19 -6.00 3.94
C ARG A 209 20.21 -5.01 3.36
N LYS A 210 19.83 -4.24 2.33
CA LYS A 210 20.67 -3.22 1.69
C LYS A 210 20.78 -1.90 2.47
N ASP A 211 19.84 -1.61 3.38
CA ASP A 211 19.57 -0.28 3.96
C ASP A 211 19.47 0.84 2.91
N SER A 212 18.92 0.52 1.73
CA SER A 212 19.00 1.34 0.50
C SER A 212 18.03 2.52 0.44
N VAL A 213 16.93 2.50 1.21
CA VAL A 213 15.82 3.44 1.05
C VAL A 213 15.47 4.18 2.34
N ASP A 214 14.71 5.26 2.21
CA ASP A 214 14.21 6.06 3.34
C ASP A 214 12.74 5.76 3.68
N TYR A 215 11.93 5.55 2.65
CA TYR A 215 10.48 5.36 2.76
C TYR A 215 10.04 4.16 1.92
N VAL A 216 8.94 3.53 2.31
CA VAL A 216 8.28 2.48 1.51
C VAL A 216 6.97 3.02 0.96
N ILE A 217 6.73 2.83 -0.33
CA ILE A 217 5.45 3.04 -1.00
C ILE A 217 4.82 1.65 -1.23
N HIS A 218 3.53 1.54 -0.94
CA HIS A 218 2.75 0.35 -1.29
C HIS A 218 1.50 0.79 -2.02
N LEU A 219 1.29 0.28 -3.23
CA LEU A 219 0.27 0.78 -4.16
C LEU A 219 -1.06 0.02 -4.06
N GLY A 220 -1.09 -1.07 -3.29
CA GLY A 220 -2.27 -1.87 -2.97
C GLY A 220 -2.05 -3.37 -3.16
N ASP A 221 -3.10 -4.15 -2.95
CA ASP A 221 -3.04 -5.61 -2.83
C ASP A 221 -2.10 -6.08 -1.70
N TYR A 222 -2.19 -5.38 -0.58
CA TYR A 222 -1.48 -5.73 0.64
C TYR A 222 -2.02 -7.06 1.22
N ILE A 223 -3.31 -7.33 1.01
CA ILE A 223 -3.97 -8.63 1.22
C ILE A 223 -4.76 -9.03 -0.02
N TYR A 224 -5.09 -10.32 -0.11
CA TYR A 224 -6.15 -10.85 -0.99
C TYR A 224 -7.28 -11.44 -0.16
N GLU A 225 -8.49 -11.51 -0.71
CA GLU A 225 -9.72 -11.91 -0.04
C GLU A 225 -10.02 -13.41 -0.08
N TYR A 226 -9.49 -14.12 -1.08
CA TYR A 226 -9.81 -15.51 -1.46
C TYR A 226 -9.59 -16.56 -0.35
N ALA A 227 -10.13 -17.76 -0.53
CA ALA A 227 -9.93 -18.88 0.39
C ALA A 227 -8.48 -19.41 0.43
N GLY A 228 -7.67 -19.12 -0.60
CA GLY A 228 -6.34 -19.69 -0.79
C GLY A 228 -6.39 -20.96 -1.63
N ASP A 229 -5.85 -22.05 -1.11
CA ASP A 229 -5.69 -23.33 -1.82
C ASP A 229 -6.98 -23.87 -2.46
N GLY A 230 -6.99 -23.95 -3.80
CA GLY A 230 -8.13 -24.40 -4.59
C GLY A 230 -9.11 -23.31 -5.00
N ASP A 231 -8.81 -22.06 -4.64
CA ASP A 231 -9.49 -20.83 -5.06
C ASP A 231 -8.49 -19.99 -5.88
N TYR A 232 -7.76 -19.06 -5.25
CA TYR A 232 -6.68 -18.29 -5.87
C TYR A 232 -5.35 -18.50 -5.11
N GLY A 233 -4.53 -19.41 -5.63
CA GLY A 233 -3.22 -19.82 -5.10
C GLY A 233 -3.17 -21.24 -4.51
N TYR A 234 -1.97 -21.73 -4.20
CA TYR A 234 -1.72 -23.11 -3.73
C TYR A 234 -0.62 -23.19 -2.63
N GLY A 235 -0.88 -22.53 -1.49
CA GLY A 235 0.07 -22.32 -0.40
C GLY A 235 0.31 -23.52 0.54
N TYR A 236 -0.48 -24.61 0.51
CA TYR A 236 -0.28 -25.77 1.41
C TYR A 236 1.13 -26.36 1.29
N SER A 237 1.66 -26.45 0.06
CA SER A 237 2.96 -27.06 -0.24
C SER A 237 4.15 -26.35 0.44
N ILE A 238 4.02 -25.03 0.63
CA ILE A 238 5.03 -24.12 1.19
C ILE A 238 4.63 -23.53 2.55
N ASN A 239 3.54 -24.03 3.16
CA ASN A 239 2.96 -23.57 4.42
C ASN A 239 2.59 -22.06 4.41
N ARG A 240 1.99 -21.60 3.31
CA ARG A 240 1.52 -20.22 3.06
C ARG A 240 -0.01 -20.15 3.02
N ILE A 241 -0.65 -20.69 4.04
CA ILE A 241 -2.12 -20.84 4.09
C ILE A 241 -2.74 -19.56 4.66
N PRO A 242 -3.57 -18.80 3.90
CA PRO A 242 -4.24 -17.61 4.42
C PRO A 242 -5.33 -18.01 5.43
N LYS A 243 -5.53 -17.23 6.50
CA LYS A 243 -6.64 -17.43 7.44
C LYS A 243 -7.66 -16.28 7.36
N PRO A 244 -8.95 -16.55 7.63
CA PRO A 244 -9.55 -17.88 7.59
C PRO A 244 -9.49 -18.46 6.15
N GLU A 245 -9.55 -19.78 6.00
CA GLU A 245 -9.53 -20.48 4.69
C GLU A 245 -10.91 -20.41 4.02
N ARG A 246 -11.34 -19.19 3.68
CA ARG A 246 -12.57 -18.84 2.96
C ARG A 246 -12.44 -17.45 2.35
N VAL A 247 -13.31 -17.12 1.40
CA VAL A 247 -13.53 -15.73 0.97
C VAL A 247 -13.94 -14.88 2.18
N ILE A 248 -13.27 -13.76 2.38
CA ILE A 248 -13.45 -12.89 3.56
C ILE A 248 -14.52 -11.82 3.32
N THR A 249 -15.47 -11.68 4.25
CA THR A 249 -16.57 -10.69 4.13
C THR A 249 -16.91 -9.99 5.45
N THR A 250 -16.61 -10.59 6.60
CA THR A 250 -16.84 -10.01 7.93
C THR A 250 -15.60 -9.30 8.47
N LEU A 251 -15.78 -8.40 9.44
CA LEU A 251 -14.67 -7.69 10.10
C LEU A 251 -13.64 -8.63 10.73
N TYR A 252 -14.07 -9.78 11.27
CA TYR A 252 -13.14 -10.80 11.78
C TYR A 252 -12.28 -11.36 10.63
N ASP A 253 -12.90 -11.71 9.50
CA ASP A 253 -12.19 -12.33 8.39
C ASP A 253 -11.08 -11.40 7.83
N TYR A 254 -11.37 -10.10 7.67
CA TYR A 254 -10.34 -9.12 7.24
C TYR A 254 -9.23 -8.92 8.27
N ARG A 255 -9.55 -8.87 9.57
CA ARG A 255 -8.54 -8.77 10.64
C ARG A 255 -7.62 -9.98 10.63
N GLU A 256 -8.19 -11.19 10.53
CA GLU A 256 -7.42 -12.43 10.54
C GLU A 256 -6.63 -12.63 9.24
N ARG A 257 -7.12 -12.10 8.11
CA ARG A 257 -6.34 -12.03 6.88
C ARG A 257 -5.11 -11.14 7.03
N LEU A 258 -5.29 -9.93 7.55
CA LEU A 258 -4.19 -8.99 7.84
C LEU A 258 -3.20 -9.57 8.87
N ALA A 259 -3.70 -10.27 9.90
CA ALA A 259 -2.90 -11.01 10.87
C ALA A 259 -2.05 -12.10 10.21
N THR A 260 -2.67 -12.91 9.33
CA THR A 260 -1.98 -13.98 8.61
C THR A 260 -0.85 -13.44 7.74
N TYR A 261 -1.11 -12.41 6.95
CA TYR A 261 -0.09 -11.80 6.10
C TYR A 261 1.04 -11.20 6.96
N ARG A 262 0.71 -10.64 8.13
CA ARG A 262 1.66 -10.18 9.15
C ARG A 262 2.45 -11.28 9.87
N THR A 263 2.34 -12.54 9.46
CA THR A 263 3.27 -13.60 9.90
C THR A 263 4.53 -13.72 9.06
N ASP A 264 4.57 -13.10 7.86
CA ASP A 264 5.74 -13.12 7.00
C ASP A 264 6.90 -12.30 7.60
N LEU A 265 8.09 -12.91 7.66
CA LEU A 265 9.26 -12.35 8.35
C LEU A 265 9.91 -11.17 7.62
N ASP A 266 9.86 -11.12 6.29
CA ASP A 266 10.43 -10.02 5.51
C ASP A 266 9.49 -8.81 5.46
N LEU A 267 8.19 -9.07 5.42
CA LEU A 267 7.15 -8.05 5.62
C LEU A 267 7.19 -7.43 7.03
N LEU A 268 7.39 -8.24 8.07
CA LEU A 268 7.64 -7.75 9.43
C LEU A 268 8.96 -6.95 9.52
N ALA A 269 10.04 -7.42 8.90
CA ALA A 269 11.32 -6.72 8.88
C ALA A 269 11.21 -5.33 8.21
N SER A 270 10.49 -5.23 7.09
CA SER A 270 10.31 -3.97 6.37
C SER A 270 9.51 -2.93 7.16
N HIS A 271 8.41 -3.34 7.82
CA HIS A 271 7.67 -2.44 8.70
C HIS A 271 8.42 -2.05 9.96
N GLN A 272 9.24 -2.95 10.49
CA GLN A 272 10.12 -2.65 11.62
C GLN A 272 11.25 -1.68 11.22
N ALA A 273 11.68 -1.66 9.95
CA ALA A 273 12.83 -0.90 9.48
C ALA A 273 12.50 0.50 8.90
N TYR A 274 11.32 0.68 8.32
CA TYR A 274 10.96 1.86 7.52
C TYR A 274 9.59 2.46 7.87
N PRO A 275 9.40 3.77 7.65
CA PRO A 275 8.07 4.38 7.52
C PRO A 275 7.43 4.01 6.17
N TRP A 276 6.23 3.44 6.22
CA TRP A 276 5.42 3.11 5.05
C TRP A 276 4.39 4.19 4.72
N ILE A 277 4.17 4.42 3.42
CA ILE A 277 3.13 5.27 2.85
C ILE A 277 2.28 4.41 1.91
N PRO A 278 1.37 3.58 2.45
CA PRO A 278 0.57 2.66 1.67
C PRO A 278 -0.72 3.33 1.16
N VAL A 279 -1.29 2.77 0.11
CA VAL A 279 -2.70 2.89 -0.24
C VAL A 279 -3.26 1.51 -0.56
N TRP A 280 -4.58 1.37 -0.54
CA TRP A 280 -5.26 0.14 -0.97
C TRP A 280 -5.50 0.15 -2.48
N ASP A 281 -5.77 -1.03 -3.01
CA ASP A 281 -6.38 -1.24 -4.31
C ASP A 281 -7.77 -1.88 -4.13
N ASP A 282 -8.09 -2.93 -4.88
CA ASP A 282 -9.36 -3.65 -4.82
C ASP A 282 -9.34 -4.81 -3.83
N HIS A 283 -8.30 -5.67 -3.84
CA HIS A 283 -8.21 -6.89 -3.03
C HIS A 283 -8.11 -6.66 -1.51
N GLU A 284 -7.86 -5.44 -1.06
CA GLU A 284 -8.16 -5.03 0.33
C GLU A 284 -9.64 -5.22 0.70
N VAL A 285 -10.55 -5.21 -0.29
CA VAL A 285 -11.99 -5.44 -0.17
C VAL A 285 -12.41 -6.69 -0.96
N SER A 286 -12.30 -6.63 -2.29
CA SER A 286 -12.55 -7.72 -3.25
C SER A 286 -12.09 -7.31 -4.66
N ASP A 287 -11.69 -8.28 -5.46
CA ASP A 287 -11.42 -8.24 -6.90
C ASP A 287 -12.39 -7.32 -7.70
N ASN A 288 -11.79 -6.46 -8.51
CA ASN A 288 -12.37 -5.37 -9.31
C ASN A 288 -13.44 -4.53 -8.58
N THR A 289 -13.24 -4.24 -7.29
CA THR A 289 -14.14 -3.36 -6.53
C THR A 289 -14.17 -1.93 -7.10
N TYR A 290 -15.38 -1.38 -7.24
CA TYR A 290 -15.64 0.03 -7.53
C TYR A 290 -16.56 0.62 -6.45
N ARG A 291 -17.15 1.80 -6.66
CA ARG A 291 -18.04 2.42 -5.66
C ARG A 291 -19.19 1.50 -5.20
N ASP A 292 -19.88 0.85 -6.14
CA ASP A 292 -21.17 0.18 -5.91
C ASP A 292 -21.14 -1.37 -6.07
N GLY A 293 -19.98 -2.00 -6.30
CA GLY A 293 -19.87 -3.45 -6.52
C GLY A 293 -18.43 -3.96 -6.70
N ALA A 294 -18.30 -5.25 -7.06
CA ALA A 294 -17.07 -6.02 -7.26
C ALA A 294 -17.29 -7.13 -8.32
N SER A 295 -16.25 -7.84 -8.78
CA SER A 295 -16.32 -8.79 -9.91
C SER A 295 -17.41 -9.87 -9.78
N GLU A 296 -17.43 -10.56 -8.64
CA GLU A 296 -18.37 -11.63 -8.28
C GLU A 296 -19.83 -11.15 -8.09
N LEU A 297 -20.09 -9.83 -8.17
CA LEU A 297 -21.41 -9.24 -7.97
C LEU A 297 -22.05 -8.75 -9.29
N ASN A 298 -22.93 -9.58 -9.86
CA ASN A 298 -23.72 -9.24 -11.05
C ASN A 298 -25.15 -8.72 -10.74
N ASN A 299 -25.36 -8.17 -9.54
CA ASN A 299 -26.64 -7.63 -9.06
C ASN A 299 -27.82 -8.63 -9.06
N THR A 300 -27.55 -9.93 -8.87
CA THR A 300 -28.57 -10.96 -8.65
C THR A 300 -28.60 -11.48 -7.21
N GLU A 301 -29.73 -12.06 -6.80
CA GLU A 301 -29.82 -12.76 -5.50
C GLU A 301 -28.80 -13.91 -5.40
N ALA A 302 -28.55 -14.60 -6.52
CA ALA A 302 -27.55 -15.68 -6.58
C ALA A 302 -26.12 -15.16 -6.35
N SER A 303 -25.71 -14.08 -7.02
CA SER A 303 -24.38 -13.48 -6.79
C SER A 303 -24.24 -12.96 -5.37
N PHE A 304 -25.27 -12.29 -4.83
CA PHE A 304 -25.28 -11.79 -3.45
C PHE A 304 -25.10 -12.91 -2.41
N VAL A 305 -25.77 -14.06 -2.61
CA VAL A 305 -25.61 -15.23 -1.72
C VAL A 305 -24.23 -15.88 -1.90
N SER A 306 -23.67 -15.90 -3.11
CA SER A 306 -22.32 -16.39 -3.38
C SER A 306 -21.24 -15.53 -2.69
N ASP A 307 -21.41 -14.20 -2.73
CA ASP A 307 -20.55 -13.20 -2.08
C ASP A 307 -20.73 -13.12 -0.54
N GLY A 308 -21.12 -14.23 0.08
CA GLY A 308 -21.30 -14.35 1.53
C GLY A 308 -22.55 -13.69 2.11
N GLY A 309 -23.43 -13.08 1.29
CA GLY A 309 -24.69 -12.48 1.76
C GLY A 309 -24.53 -11.18 2.56
N VAL A 310 -23.41 -10.47 2.38
CA VAL A 310 -23.12 -9.17 2.99
C VAL A 310 -23.29 -8.07 1.94
N SER A 311 -23.88 -6.92 2.27
CA SER A 311 -23.99 -5.82 1.31
C SER A 311 -22.63 -5.20 0.99
N VAL A 312 -22.46 -4.67 -0.22
CA VAL A 312 -21.22 -4.00 -0.68
C VAL A 312 -20.73 -2.99 0.34
N ASP A 313 -21.61 -2.08 0.79
CA ASP A 313 -21.31 -1.09 1.83
C ASP A 313 -20.78 -1.73 3.12
N GLN A 314 -21.41 -2.81 3.58
CA GLN A 314 -21.04 -3.46 4.84
C GLN A 314 -19.71 -4.23 4.71
N ARG A 315 -19.45 -4.86 3.57
CA ARG A 315 -18.17 -5.53 3.28
C ARG A 315 -17.03 -4.52 3.15
N LYS A 316 -17.23 -3.44 2.37
CA LYS A 316 -16.30 -2.31 2.26
C LYS A 316 -16.00 -1.67 3.61
N MET A 317 -17.01 -1.42 4.45
CA MET A 317 -16.80 -0.89 5.80
C MET A 317 -16.10 -1.87 6.76
N ASN A 318 -16.23 -3.18 6.59
CA ASN A 318 -15.48 -4.18 7.35
C ASN A 318 -13.99 -4.15 6.96
N ALA A 319 -13.71 -4.18 5.66
CA ALA A 319 -12.38 -4.13 5.06
C ALA A 319 -11.62 -2.86 5.44
N VAL A 320 -12.19 -1.69 5.12
CA VAL A 320 -11.58 -0.37 5.37
C VAL A 320 -11.29 -0.17 6.86
N ARG A 321 -12.18 -0.63 7.75
CA ARG A 321 -11.93 -0.61 9.20
C ARG A 321 -10.74 -1.48 9.58
N ALA A 322 -10.69 -2.73 9.12
CA ALA A 322 -9.57 -3.62 9.43
C ALA A 322 -8.24 -3.06 8.91
N TYR A 323 -8.23 -2.49 7.70
CA TYR A 323 -7.07 -1.82 7.12
C TYR A 323 -6.61 -0.61 7.98
N PHE A 324 -7.53 0.27 8.39
CA PHE A 324 -7.20 1.38 9.30
C PHE A 324 -6.72 0.93 10.69
N GLU A 325 -7.19 -0.22 11.20
CA GLU A 325 -6.75 -0.80 12.47
C GLU A 325 -5.33 -1.40 12.36
N TRP A 326 -4.97 -2.02 11.23
CA TRP A 326 -3.73 -2.78 11.04
C TRP A 326 -2.59 -2.05 10.32
N MET A 327 -2.89 -0.98 9.56
CA MET A 327 -1.89 -0.24 8.80
C MET A 327 -1.44 1.06 9.52
N PRO A 328 -0.15 1.44 9.40
CA PRO A 328 0.42 2.59 10.12
C PRO A 328 0.08 3.94 9.47
N ILE A 329 -1.17 4.14 9.06
CA ILE A 329 -1.66 5.34 8.34
C ILE A 329 -2.44 6.29 9.25
N ARG A 330 -2.43 7.59 8.91
CA ARG A 330 -3.39 8.56 9.46
C ARG A 330 -4.77 8.34 8.86
N GLN A 331 -5.79 8.66 9.64
CA GLN A 331 -7.11 8.97 9.09
C GLN A 331 -7.05 10.40 8.56
N VAL A 332 -7.30 10.58 7.26
CA VAL A 332 -7.01 11.86 6.55
C VAL A 332 -8.00 12.95 6.94
N GLU A 333 -9.30 12.63 6.92
CA GLU A 333 -10.37 13.47 7.46
C GLU A 333 -11.19 12.62 8.43
N MET A 334 -11.55 13.19 9.58
CA MET A 334 -12.31 12.44 10.59
C MET A 334 -13.79 12.28 10.24
N ASP A 335 -14.30 13.02 9.25
CA ASP A 335 -15.68 12.95 8.74
C ASP A 335 -15.83 12.14 7.44
N ASP A 336 -14.72 11.66 6.86
CA ASP A 336 -14.69 10.90 5.62
C ASP A 336 -14.13 9.49 5.82
N ASN A 337 -15.03 8.51 5.94
CA ASN A 337 -14.70 7.13 6.28
C ASN A 337 -13.91 6.37 5.21
N LEU A 338 -13.97 6.81 3.96
CA LEU A 338 -13.33 6.14 2.82
C LEU A 338 -12.12 6.94 2.30
N ARG A 339 -11.73 8.05 2.94
CA ARG A 339 -10.61 8.86 2.45
C ARG A 339 -9.25 8.35 2.90
N ILE A 340 -8.51 7.78 1.95
CA ILE A 340 -7.09 7.42 2.10
C ILE A 340 -6.12 8.29 1.28
N TRP A 341 -6.58 8.91 0.19
CA TRP A 341 -5.72 9.72 -0.70
C TRP A 341 -5.22 10.99 0.02
N ARG A 342 -3.93 11.24 -0.12
CA ARG A 342 -3.16 12.23 0.66
C ARG A 342 -1.84 12.55 -0.03
N SER A 343 -1.22 13.66 0.37
CA SER A 343 0.04 14.13 -0.21
C SER A 343 1.09 14.41 0.87
N PHE A 344 2.36 14.31 0.48
CA PHE A 344 3.52 14.55 1.34
C PHE A 344 4.52 15.43 0.59
N SER A 345 4.81 16.62 1.11
CA SER A 345 5.88 17.46 0.60
C SER A 345 7.22 16.99 1.15
N ILE A 346 7.95 16.21 0.35
CA ILE A 346 9.31 15.76 0.65
C ILE A 346 10.28 16.87 0.23
N GLY A 347 10.23 17.96 0.99
CA GLY A 347 11.10 19.12 0.82
C GLY A 347 10.73 19.94 -0.40
N SER A 348 11.70 20.74 -0.83
CA SER A 348 11.71 21.34 -2.17
C SER A 348 12.06 20.33 -3.28
N LEU A 349 12.37 19.08 -2.92
CA LEU A 349 12.75 18.03 -3.86
C LEU A 349 11.52 17.46 -4.59
N PHE A 350 10.52 16.92 -3.87
CA PHE A 350 9.30 16.43 -4.52
C PHE A 350 8.04 16.51 -3.66
N ASP A 351 6.88 16.57 -4.31
CA ASP A 351 5.59 16.23 -3.69
C ASP A 351 5.20 14.80 -4.09
N LEU A 352 4.95 13.94 -3.11
CA LEU A 352 4.32 12.64 -3.29
C LEU A 352 2.80 12.82 -3.19
N VAL A 353 2.05 12.33 -4.18
CA VAL A 353 0.58 12.42 -4.25
C VAL A 353 0.02 11.01 -4.42
N MET A 354 -0.52 10.45 -3.34
CA MET A 354 -1.10 9.10 -3.34
C MET A 354 -2.58 9.16 -3.69
N LEU A 355 -2.99 8.45 -4.73
CA LEU A 355 -4.37 8.37 -5.23
C LEU A 355 -5.12 7.15 -4.65
N ASP A 356 -6.42 7.12 -4.91
CA ASP A 356 -7.38 6.06 -4.66
C ASP A 356 -8.20 5.98 -5.93
N THR A 357 -8.04 4.88 -6.66
CA THR A 357 -8.73 4.64 -7.93
C THR A 357 -9.77 3.52 -7.80
N ARG A 358 -10.23 3.21 -6.57
CA ARG A 358 -11.11 2.05 -6.29
C ARG A 358 -12.30 2.40 -5.42
N GLN A 359 -12.05 2.68 -4.15
CA GLN A 359 -13.04 2.47 -3.11
C GLN A 359 -14.01 3.63 -2.95
N TYR A 360 -13.54 4.85 -3.25
CA TYR A 360 -14.24 6.09 -2.94
C TYR A 360 -15.43 6.39 -3.86
N ASP A 361 -15.18 6.68 -5.13
CA ASP A 361 -16.19 7.15 -6.09
C ASP A 361 -15.84 6.73 -7.54
N ARG A 362 -15.08 5.63 -7.70
CA ARG A 362 -14.78 5.00 -9.00
C ARG A 362 -16.08 4.57 -9.68
N SER A 363 -16.26 4.96 -10.95
CA SER A 363 -17.38 4.48 -11.77
C SER A 363 -17.28 2.96 -12.02
N ILE A 364 -18.37 2.29 -12.42
CA ILE A 364 -18.37 0.85 -12.73
C ILE A 364 -17.21 0.43 -13.63
N THR A 365 -16.52 -0.64 -13.25
CA THR A 365 -15.34 -1.17 -13.92
C THR A 365 -15.66 -2.43 -14.73
N ASP A 366 -14.65 -3.04 -15.36
CA ASP A 366 -14.77 -4.40 -15.90
C ASP A 366 -14.84 -5.43 -14.78
N LEU A 367 -15.86 -6.27 -14.84
CA LEU A 367 -16.22 -7.32 -13.90
C LEU A 367 -16.20 -8.69 -14.62
N TYR A 368 -15.49 -8.79 -15.74
CA TYR A 368 -15.38 -9.92 -16.66
C TYR A 368 -16.67 -10.27 -17.44
N TRP A 369 -17.85 -10.04 -16.86
CA TRP A 369 -19.15 -10.27 -17.50
C TRP A 369 -19.72 -9.05 -18.22
N ASN A 370 -19.10 -7.88 -18.08
CA ASN A 370 -19.54 -6.60 -18.66
C ASN A 370 -18.49 -5.90 -19.54
N THR A 371 -17.38 -6.55 -19.92
CA THR A 371 -16.28 -5.97 -20.71
C THR A 371 -16.76 -5.18 -21.94
N ASP A 372 -17.67 -5.75 -22.75
CA ASP A 372 -18.25 -5.07 -23.93
C ASP A 372 -18.96 -3.75 -23.55
N TYR A 373 -19.68 -3.73 -22.43
CA TYR A 373 -20.36 -2.54 -21.93
C TYR A 373 -19.35 -1.49 -21.45
N VAL A 374 -18.28 -1.90 -20.75
CA VAL A 374 -17.22 -0.98 -20.27
C VAL A 374 -16.40 -0.42 -21.44
N HIS A 375 -16.14 -1.24 -22.46
CA HIS A 375 -15.54 -0.82 -23.73
C HIS A 375 -16.36 0.31 -24.37
N ASP A 376 -17.67 0.09 -24.60
CA ASP A 376 -18.58 1.06 -25.23
C ASP A 376 -18.62 2.42 -24.51
N ILE A 377 -18.50 2.42 -23.17
CA ILE A 377 -18.54 3.64 -22.36
C ILE A 377 -17.15 4.18 -21.96
N SER A 378 -16.04 3.52 -22.30
CA SER A 378 -14.69 3.81 -21.78
C SER A 378 -14.23 5.27 -21.91
N ASN A 379 -14.72 5.97 -22.94
CA ASN A 379 -14.46 7.40 -23.20
C ASN A 379 -15.66 8.33 -22.93
N ASP A 380 -16.68 7.86 -22.19
CA ASP A 380 -17.81 8.70 -21.77
C ASP A 380 -17.34 9.84 -20.86
N ALA A 381 -17.81 11.06 -21.14
CA ALA A 381 -17.41 12.27 -20.43
C ALA A 381 -17.70 12.25 -18.92
N GLY A 382 -18.75 11.53 -18.50
CA GLY A 382 -19.18 11.39 -17.12
C GLY A 382 -18.45 10.33 -16.31
N ARG A 383 -17.65 9.45 -16.94
CA ARG A 383 -16.85 8.45 -16.19
C ARG A 383 -15.68 9.11 -15.46
N SER A 384 -15.41 8.58 -14.28
CA SER A 384 -14.29 8.98 -13.43
C SER A 384 -13.69 7.77 -12.71
N MET A 385 -12.36 7.76 -12.65
CA MET A 385 -11.56 6.78 -11.92
C MET A 385 -11.51 7.08 -10.40
N MET A 386 -11.60 8.36 -10.02
CA MET A 386 -11.38 8.84 -8.64
C MET A 386 -12.60 9.58 -8.04
N GLY A 387 -13.58 9.92 -8.86
CA GLY A 387 -14.65 10.84 -8.50
C GLY A 387 -14.25 12.32 -8.51
N SER A 388 -15.27 13.18 -8.59
CA SER A 388 -15.08 14.62 -8.79
C SER A 388 -14.33 15.32 -7.65
N ARG A 389 -14.51 14.87 -6.39
CA ARG A 389 -13.85 15.47 -5.22
C ARG A 389 -12.34 15.27 -5.27
N GLN A 390 -11.91 14.07 -5.65
CA GLN A 390 -10.50 13.70 -5.68
C GLN A 390 -9.81 14.21 -6.95
N GLU A 391 -10.46 14.19 -8.12
CA GLU A 391 -9.94 14.85 -9.33
C GLU A 391 -9.60 16.34 -9.06
N ASN A 392 -10.54 17.09 -8.49
CA ASN A 392 -10.32 18.49 -8.15
C ASN A 392 -9.20 18.66 -7.11
N TRP A 393 -9.12 17.80 -6.09
CA TRP A 393 -8.00 17.84 -5.14
C TRP A 393 -6.65 17.57 -5.82
N PHE A 394 -6.58 16.55 -6.68
CA PHE A 394 -5.37 16.10 -7.37
C PHE A 394 -4.81 17.19 -8.29
N TYR A 395 -5.64 17.79 -9.14
CA TYR A 395 -5.24 18.90 -10.01
C TYR A 395 -4.75 20.11 -9.19
N ASN A 396 -5.39 20.38 -8.06
CA ASN A 396 -4.90 21.40 -7.12
C ASN A 396 -3.55 21.04 -6.49
N GLN A 397 -3.27 19.77 -6.15
CA GLN A 397 -1.95 19.35 -5.66
C GLN A 397 -0.87 19.53 -6.73
N LEU A 398 -1.11 19.09 -7.96
CA LEU A 398 -0.17 19.24 -9.08
C LEU A 398 0.15 20.72 -9.35
N THR A 399 -0.89 21.57 -9.38
CA THR A 399 -0.74 23.03 -9.55
C THR A 399 0.00 23.68 -8.37
N GLN A 400 -0.29 23.28 -7.13
CA GLN A 400 0.39 23.83 -5.95
C GLN A 400 1.86 23.40 -5.90
N SER A 401 2.17 22.14 -6.21
CA SER A 401 3.54 21.63 -6.34
C SER A 401 4.34 22.40 -7.40
N ALA A 402 3.74 22.62 -8.57
CA ALA A 402 4.31 23.43 -9.64
C ALA A 402 4.62 24.86 -9.20
N ASN A 403 3.63 25.55 -8.61
CA ASN A 403 3.77 26.94 -8.17
C ASN A 403 4.72 27.11 -6.98
N ARG A 404 4.85 26.09 -6.13
CA ARG A 404 5.82 26.04 -5.02
C ARG A 404 7.26 25.86 -5.52
N GLY A 405 7.44 25.33 -6.73
CA GLY A 405 8.74 25.04 -7.30
C GLY A 405 9.38 23.75 -6.77
N ALA A 406 8.57 22.76 -6.37
CA ALA A 406 9.08 21.43 -6.08
C ALA A 406 9.71 20.83 -7.35
N ALA A 407 10.90 20.23 -7.23
CA ALA A 407 11.63 19.74 -8.40
C ALA A 407 10.88 18.61 -9.15
N TRP A 408 10.15 17.75 -8.42
CA TRP A 408 9.35 16.66 -9.01
C TRP A 408 7.93 16.56 -8.43
N ARG A 409 7.02 15.97 -9.22
CA ARG A 409 5.70 15.49 -8.80
C ARG A 409 5.76 13.96 -8.91
N VAL A 410 5.60 13.26 -7.80
CA VAL A 410 5.57 11.79 -7.78
C VAL A 410 4.16 11.36 -7.43
N ILE A 411 3.54 10.53 -8.27
CA ILE A 411 2.11 10.21 -8.22
C ILE A 411 1.99 8.70 -8.01
N GLY A 412 1.40 8.28 -6.89
CA GLY A 412 1.06 6.87 -6.66
C GLY A 412 -0.35 6.60 -7.19
N SER A 413 -0.44 5.76 -8.23
CA SER A 413 -1.67 5.15 -8.76
C SER A 413 -1.66 3.67 -8.39
N GLN A 414 -2.84 3.06 -8.30
CA GLN A 414 -3.01 1.62 -8.17
C GLN A 414 -2.71 0.96 -9.52
N THR A 415 -3.53 1.27 -10.53
CA THR A 415 -3.48 0.69 -11.87
C THR A 415 -2.63 1.50 -12.84
N VAL A 416 -2.17 0.86 -13.92
CA VAL A 416 -1.37 1.47 -14.99
C VAL A 416 -2.11 2.65 -15.64
N PHE A 417 -1.43 3.80 -15.71
CA PHE A 417 -1.97 5.06 -16.21
C PHE A 417 -1.81 5.19 -17.74
N SER A 418 -0.62 4.86 -18.26
CA SER A 418 -0.33 4.88 -19.70
C SER A 418 -1.26 3.94 -20.46
N ARG A 419 -1.44 4.19 -21.76
CA ARG A 419 -2.22 3.30 -22.60
C ARG A 419 -1.46 2.00 -22.84
N VAL A 420 -2.18 0.87 -22.72
CA VAL A 420 -1.69 -0.47 -23.00
C VAL A 420 -2.63 -1.12 -24.02
N ASN A 421 -2.28 -0.96 -25.30
CA ASN A 421 -2.88 -1.72 -26.40
C ASN A 421 -2.35 -3.15 -26.40
N GLU A 422 -3.22 -4.08 -26.05
CA GLU A 422 -2.93 -5.50 -25.96
C GLU A 422 -3.30 -6.26 -27.23
N SER A 423 -3.72 -5.56 -28.30
CA SER A 423 -4.27 -6.21 -29.50
C SER A 423 -3.32 -7.20 -30.19
N ALA A 424 -2.00 -7.00 -30.03
CA ALA A 424 -0.99 -7.92 -30.55
C ALA A 424 -0.79 -9.18 -29.69
N ALA A 425 -1.20 -9.15 -28.41
CA ALA A 425 -1.10 -10.27 -27.47
C ALA A 425 -2.42 -11.06 -27.37
N TYR A 426 -3.57 -10.37 -27.27
CA TYR A 426 -4.88 -10.98 -27.01
C TYR A 426 -5.90 -10.84 -28.15
N GLY A 427 -5.62 -10.02 -29.17
CA GLY A 427 -6.47 -9.82 -30.34
C GLY A 427 -7.26 -8.50 -30.33
N ASN A 428 -7.97 -8.20 -31.42
CA ASN A 428 -8.53 -6.85 -31.66
C ASN A 428 -9.89 -6.57 -30.96
N THR A 429 -10.51 -7.56 -30.32
CA THR A 429 -11.76 -7.36 -29.56
C THR A 429 -11.39 -6.93 -28.15
N ASN A 430 -11.94 -5.79 -27.69
CA ASN A 430 -11.67 -5.21 -26.37
C ASN A 430 -10.16 -5.22 -26.00
N PRO A 431 -9.29 -4.59 -26.82
CA PRO A 431 -7.85 -4.79 -26.77
C PRO A 431 -7.12 -3.92 -25.72
N LEU A 432 -7.79 -3.56 -24.63
CA LEU A 432 -7.27 -2.70 -23.58
C LEU A 432 -7.68 -3.29 -22.23
N ASP A 433 -6.94 -2.92 -21.19
CA ASP A 433 -7.37 -3.14 -19.82
C ASP A 433 -8.46 -2.11 -19.44
N TYR A 434 -9.69 -2.60 -19.30
CA TYR A 434 -10.86 -1.79 -18.92
C TYR A 434 -11.02 -1.61 -17.41
N ASP A 435 -10.13 -2.21 -16.61
CA ASP A 435 -9.99 -2.01 -15.18
C ASP A 435 -8.79 -1.08 -14.83
N ALA A 436 -7.81 -0.95 -15.71
CA ALA A 436 -6.84 0.15 -15.67
C ALA A 436 -7.41 1.48 -16.23
N TRP A 437 -6.56 2.50 -16.33
CA TRP A 437 -6.96 3.84 -16.81
C TRP A 437 -7.47 3.86 -18.27
N ASP A 438 -7.25 2.81 -19.05
CA ASP A 438 -7.83 2.65 -20.40
C ASP A 438 -9.35 2.40 -20.39
N GLY A 439 -9.94 1.91 -19.28
CA GLY A 439 -11.38 1.89 -19.05
C GLY A 439 -12.00 3.24 -18.64
N TYR A 440 -11.16 4.26 -18.45
CA TYR A 440 -11.50 5.58 -17.91
C TYR A 440 -10.84 6.70 -18.73
N GLN A 441 -10.81 6.55 -20.06
CA GLN A 441 -10.08 7.42 -21.00
C GLN A 441 -10.41 8.89 -20.81
N SER A 442 -11.67 9.25 -20.57
CA SER A 442 -12.07 10.63 -20.29
C SER A 442 -11.43 11.16 -18.99
N SER A 443 -11.37 10.34 -17.94
CA SER A 443 -10.71 10.66 -16.67
C SER A 443 -9.20 10.84 -16.85
N ARG A 444 -8.56 9.97 -17.65
CA ARG A 444 -7.14 10.09 -18.00
C ARG A 444 -6.86 11.36 -18.80
N ASN A 445 -7.70 11.64 -19.80
CA ASN A 445 -7.58 12.80 -20.68
C ASN A 445 -7.77 14.12 -19.92
N ARG A 446 -8.65 14.19 -18.91
CA ARG A 446 -8.76 15.36 -18.01
C ARG A 446 -7.45 15.59 -17.23
N THR A 447 -6.84 14.54 -16.71
CA THR A 447 -5.54 14.61 -16.02
C THR A 447 -4.42 15.06 -16.96
N LEU A 448 -4.33 14.48 -18.15
CA LEU A 448 -3.34 14.87 -19.16
C LEU A 448 -3.55 16.33 -19.61
N SER A 449 -4.78 16.74 -19.92
CA SER A 449 -5.13 18.14 -20.24
C SER A 449 -4.63 19.08 -19.14
N HIS A 450 -4.92 18.78 -17.87
CA HIS A 450 -4.44 19.61 -16.75
C HIS A 450 -2.90 19.77 -16.75
N LEU A 451 -2.14 18.70 -17.00
CA LEU A 451 -0.68 18.75 -17.08
C LEU A 451 -0.17 19.56 -18.30
N TYR A 452 -0.70 19.28 -19.49
CA TYR A 452 -0.28 19.95 -20.74
C TYR A 452 -0.69 21.44 -20.75
N ASP A 453 -1.94 21.77 -20.42
CA ASP A 453 -2.48 23.14 -20.48
C ASP A 453 -1.79 24.09 -19.49
N ASN A 454 -1.30 23.57 -18.37
CA ASN A 454 -0.61 24.35 -17.32
C ASN A 454 0.92 24.20 -17.37
N GLY A 455 1.47 23.46 -18.34
CA GLY A 455 2.92 23.26 -18.49
C GLY A 455 3.58 22.55 -17.30
N ILE A 456 2.85 21.67 -16.61
CA ILE A 456 3.31 20.96 -15.41
C ILE A 456 4.17 19.77 -15.85
N GLY A 457 5.49 19.94 -15.85
CA GLY A 457 6.48 18.87 -16.10
C GLY A 457 7.04 18.23 -14.81
N ASN A 458 8.09 17.41 -14.99
CA ASN A 458 8.75 16.59 -13.96
C ASN A 458 7.77 15.68 -13.18
N ASN A 459 6.84 15.05 -13.91
CA ASN A 459 5.90 14.08 -13.36
C ASN A 459 6.46 12.66 -13.45
N ILE A 460 6.42 11.93 -12.34
CA ILE A 460 6.68 10.50 -12.25
C ILE A 460 5.39 9.84 -11.75
N VAL A 461 4.85 8.89 -12.51
CA VAL A 461 3.74 8.04 -12.08
C VAL A 461 4.30 6.69 -11.63
N MET A 462 3.75 6.14 -10.54
CA MET A 462 4.05 4.80 -10.04
C MET A 462 2.75 4.00 -10.01
N SER A 463 2.79 2.76 -10.48
CA SER A 463 1.62 1.87 -10.57
C SER A 463 1.98 0.43 -10.17
N GLY A 464 0.97 -0.38 -9.85
CA GLY A 464 1.07 -1.80 -9.47
C GLY A 464 0.04 -2.63 -10.24
N ASP A 465 -0.86 -3.30 -9.50
CA ASP A 465 -2.05 -4.03 -9.98
C ASP A 465 -1.74 -5.20 -10.94
N SER A 466 -1.33 -4.91 -12.17
CA SER A 466 -1.06 -5.80 -13.32
C SER A 466 -0.04 -6.95 -13.16
N HIS A 467 0.48 -7.22 -11.95
CA HIS A 467 1.48 -8.26 -11.62
C HIS A 467 2.72 -8.33 -12.54
N ALA A 468 3.05 -7.24 -13.25
CA ALA A 468 4.13 -7.15 -14.23
C ALA A 468 4.82 -5.78 -14.20
N SER A 469 6.05 -5.70 -14.69
CA SER A 469 6.82 -4.44 -14.76
C SER A 469 6.57 -3.72 -16.08
N TRP A 470 6.33 -2.41 -16.03
CA TRP A 470 6.11 -1.57 -17.22
C TRP A 470 6.80 -0.21 -17.06
N VAL A 471 7.44 0.27 -18.13
CA VAL A 471 8.11 1.58 -18.13
C VAL A 471 7.79 2.33 -19.42
N SER A 472 7.10 3.45 -19.28
CA SER A 472 6.54 4.26 -20.36
C SER A 472 6.93 5.72 -20.24
N ASP A 473 7.19 6.39 -21.38
CA ASP A 473 7.12 7.86 -21.40
C ASP A 473 5.65 8.29 -21.24
N LEU A 474 5.34 9.25 -20.36
CA LEU A 474 3.97 9.70 -20.12
C LEU A 474 3.51 10.63 -21.26
N VAL A 475 2.49 10.24 -22.02
CA VAL A 475 2.09 10.93 -23.26
C VAL A 475 0.58 11.07 -23.39
N TRP A 476 0.13 12.04 -24.18
CA TRP A 476 -1.26 12.11 -24.65
C TRP A 476 -1.29 11.97 -26.18
N LEU A 477 -1.46 10.73 -26.66
CA LEU A 477 -1.36 10.36 -28.07
C LEU A 477 -2.32 11.13 -28.98
N ASP A 478 -3.55 11.39 -28.52
CA ASP A 478 -4.56 12.13 -29.29
C ASP A 478 -4.32 13.64 -29.36
N HIS A 479 -3.35 14.17 -28.60
CA HIS A 479 -3.09 15.60 -28.46
C HIS A 479 -1.77 16.05 -29.10
N ALA A 480 -0.70 15.25 -28.98
CA ALA A 480 0.61 15.62 -29.50
C ALA A 480 1.30 14.46 -30.24
N ASN A 481 1.95 14.78 -31.36
CA ASN A 481 2.73 13.82 -32.15
C ASN A 481 3.96 13.33 -31.36
N TYR A 482 3.79 12.31 -30.53
CA TYR A 482 4.88 11.70 -29.77
C TYR A 482 5.92 11.07 -30.72
N ASN A 483 7.16 10.96 -30.25
CA ASN A 483 8.24 10.33 -31.00
C ASN A 483 9.00 9.34 -30.11
N SER A 484 8.63 8.07 -30.21
CA SER A 484 9.17 6.95 -29.41
C SER A 484 10.70 6.80 -29.44
N THR A 485 11.37 7.23 -30.51
CA THR A 485 12.84 7.18 -30.62
C THR A 485 13.54 8.27 -29.79
N SER A 486 12.91 9.43 -29.59
CA SER A 486 13.49 10.59 -28.90
C SER A 486 12.80 10.98 -27.59
N GLY A 487 11.63 10.39 -27.32
CA GLY A 487 10.72 10.75 -26.22
C GLY A 487 10.12 12.16 -26.33
N ASN A 488 10.21 12.83 -27.48
CA ASN A 488 9.69 14.19 -27.64
C ASN A 488 8.15 14.20 -27.54
N ASN A 489 7.61 15.27 -26.92
CA ASN A 489 6.20 15.47 -26.56
C ASN A 489 5.66 14.61 -25.41
N SER A 490 6.54 13.95 -24.64
CA SER A 490 6.19 13.42 -23.32
C SER A 490 6.19 14.50 -22.23
N ILE A 491 5.41 14.28 -21.17
CA ILE A 491 5.22 15.19 -20.02
C ILE A 491 5.72 14.58 -18.69
N GLY A 492 6.32 13.39 -18.72
CA GLY A 492 6.72 12.64 -17.54
C GLY A 492 7.11 11.20 -17.87
N VAL A 493 7.18 10.35 -16.85
CA VAL A 493 7.46 8.91 -17.01
C VAL A 493 6.59 8.11 -16.06
N GLU A 494 6.13 6.93 -16.48
CA GLU A 494 5.51 5.95 -15.60
C GLU A 494 6.46 4.79 -15.32
N PHE A 495 6.53 4.40 -14.05
CA PHE A 495 7.20 3.23 -13.52
C PHE A 495 6.18 2.33 -12.82
N ALA A 496 5.65 1.35 -13.54
CA ALA A 496 4.78 0.33 -12.95
C ALA A 496 5.61 -0.88 -12.50
N GLY A 497 5.30 -1.44 -11.33
CA GLY A 497 6.02 -2.55 -10.72
C GLY A 497 5.30 -3.88 -10.84
N SER A 498 6.08 -4.96 -10.96
CA SER A 498 5.58 -6.32 -10.79
C SER A 498 5.15 -6.60 -9.35
N ALA A 499 4.39 -7.68 -9.19
CA ALA A 499 3.92 -8.16 -7.89
C ALA A 499 5.06 -8.65 -6.98
N VAL A 500 4.88 -8.47 -5.67
CA VAL A 500 5.75 -9.05 -4.63
C VAL A 500 5.69 -10.59 -4.65
N SER A 501 4.52 -11.16 -4.92
CA SER A 501 4.33 -12.62 -5.03
C SER A 501 3.10 -13.08 -5.81
N SER A 502 2.11 -12.23 -6.11
CA SER A 502 0.97 -12.61 -6.97
C SER A 502 1.44 -12.99 -8.38
N PRO A 503 0.87 -14.04 -9.01
CA PRO A 503 1.41 -14.62 -10.24
C PRO A 503 1.34 -13.64 -11.41
N CYS A 504 2.13 -13.82 -12.46
CA CYS A 504 2.03 -12.96 -13.65
C CYS A 504 0.63 -13.02 -14.32
N PRO A 505 0.27 -12.08 -15.22
CA PRO A 505 -1.01 -12.10 -15.95
C PRO A 505 -1.35 -13.38 -16.72
N TYR A 506 -0.36 -14.24 -17.02
CA TYR A 506 -0.55 -15.54 -17.65
C TYR A 506 -0.71 -16.70 -16.65
N GLY A 507 -0.78 -16.40 -15.35
CA GLY A 507 -0.74 -17.36 -14.25
C GLY A 507 0.66 -17.91 -13.97
N GLN A 508 0.72 -18.97 -13.16
CA GLN A 508 1.95 -19.69 -12.84
C GLN A 508 2.40 -20.56 -14.04
N ASN A 509 3.63 -21.10 -13.98
CA ASN A 509 4.21 -21.99 -15.00
C ASN A 509 4.43 -21.41 -16.42
N ILE A 510 4.36 -20.08 -16.61
CA ILE A 510 4.87 -19.48 -17.85
C ILE A 510 6.39 -19.71 -17.96
N THR A 511 6.90 -19.97 -19.17
CA THR A 511 8.35 -20.00 -19.41
C THR A 511 8.87 -18.60 -19.72
N LEU A 512 10.07 -18.25 -19.25
CA LEU A 512 10.69 -16.96 -19.56
C LEU A 512 10.77 -16.65 -21.07
N THR A 513 10.97 -17.67 -21.91
CA THR A 513 10.92 -17.48 -23.38
C THR A 513 9.53 -17.08 -23.87
N ALA A 514 8.46 -17.68 -23.35
CA ALA A 514 7.09 -17.28 -23.67
C ALA A 514 6.79 -15.87 -23.12
N ALA A 515 7.26 -15.56 -21.90
CA ALA A 515 7.11 -14.25 -21.27
C ALA A 515 7.75 -13.13 -22.10
N ASN A 516 9.01 -13.30 -22.51
CA ASN A 516 9.73 -12.33 -23.34
C ASN A 516 9.09 -12.17 -24.73
N ASN A 517 8.45 -13.20 -25.29
CA ASN A 517 7.71 -13.10 -26.54
C ASN A 517 6.44 -12.25 -26.41
N ALA A 518 5.66 -12.43 -25.33
CA ALA A 518 4.50 -11.59 -25.04
C ALA A 518 4.91 -10.13 -24.74
N SER A 519 5.97 -9.94 -23.95
CA SER A 519 6.59 -8.64 -23.68
C SER A 519 6.96 -7.92 -24.99
N ASN A 520 7.53 -8.66 -25.96
CA ASN A 520 7.84 -8.11 -27.28
C ASN A 520 6.58 -7.66 -28.02
N TRP A 521 5.49 -8.42 -28.02
CA TRP A 521 4.24 -8.00 -28.68
C TRP A 521 3.68 -6.72 -28.08
N LEU A 522 3.65 -6.61 -26.75
CA LEU A 522 3.19 -5.41 -26.03
C LEU A 522 4.05 -4.18 -26.35
N VAL A 523 5.38 -4.31 -26.31
CA VAL A 523 6.33 -3.23 -26.64
C VAL A 523 6.30 -2.85 -28.12
N HIS A 524 5.86 -3.73 -29.03
CA HIS A 524 5.66 -3.38 -30.45
C HIS A 524 4.29 -2.73 -30.71
N ALA A 525 3.26 -3.06 -29.93
CA ALA A 525 1.89 -2.55 -30.11
C ALA A 525 1.65 -1.15 -29.52
N ASN A 526 2.56 -0.68 -28.65
CA ASN A 526 2.49 0.58 -27.91
C ASN A 526 3.74 1.42 -28.21
N GLU A 527 3.59 2.69 -28.56
CA GLU A 527 4.73 3.52 -28.95
C GLU A 527 5.45 4.16 -27.76
N GLU A 528 4.69 4.43 -26.69
CA GLU A 528 5.11 5.00 -25.41
C GLU A 528 5.79 3.99 -24.48
N LEU A 529 5.37 2.73 -24.49
CA LEU A 529 5.89 1.64 -23.65
C LEU A 529 7.32 1.27 -24.08
N GLN A 530 8.32 1.66 -23.29
CA GLN A 530 9.73 1.48 -23.62
C GLN A 530 10.30 0.15 -23.12
N TRP A 531 9.86 -0.33 -21.96
CA TRP A 531 10.24 -1.65 -21.45
C TRP A 531 9.04 -2.31 -20.75
N GLN A 532 8.98 -3.63 -20.86
CA GLN A 532 7.95 -4.47 -20.26
C GLN A 532 8.58 -5.80 -19.86
N ASP A 533 8.30 -6.29 -18.66
CA ASP A 533 8.62 -7.65 -18.22
C ASP A 533 7.42 -8.24 -17.45
N ILE A 534 6.79 -9.27 -18.03
CA ILE A 534 5.77 -10.06 -17.30
C ILE A 534 6.37 -11.21 -16.48
N TYR A 535 7.63 -11.59 -16.68
CA TYR A 535 8.16 -12.78 -16.04
C TYR A 535 8.34 -12.59 -14.54
N TYR A 536 9.20 -11.66 -14.11
CA TYR A 536 9.69 -11.61 -12.73
C TYR A 536 8.77 -10.92 -11.73
N ARG A 537 8.45 -11.60 -10.63
CA ARG A 537 8.02 -11.01 -9.34
C ARG A 537 9.18 -10.23 -8.73
N GLY A 538 8.85 -9.21 -7.94
CA GLY A 538 9.85 -8.45 -7.22
C GLY A 538 9.38 -7.06 -6.80
N TYR A 539 10.18 -6.05 -7.12
CA TYR A 539 9.96 -4.66 -6.71
C TYR A 539 10.86 -3.70 -7.50
N PHE A 540 10.70 -2.40 -7.29
CA PHE A 540 11.67 -1.41 -7.76
C PHE A 540 12.00 -0.37 -6.70
N GLU A 541 13.19 0.23 -6.82
CA GLU A 541 13.60 1.38 -6.02
C GLU A 541 13.64 2.64 -6.89
N LEU A 542 13.08 3.74 -6.40
CA LEU A 542 13.31 5.09 -6.95
C LEU A 542 14.32 5.82 -6.08
N HIS A 543 15.38 6.36 -6.69
CA HIS A 543 16.30 7.29 -6.03
C HIS A 543 16.18 8.65 -6.73
N ILE A 544 15.77 9.66 -5.96
CA ILE A 544 15.31 10.97 -6.45
C ILE A 544 16.25 12.04 -5.93
N ASN A 545 16.85 12.83 -6.82
CA ASN A 545 17.59 14.05 -6.50
C ASN A 545 17.20 15.20 -7.46
N TYR A 546 17.79 16.39 -7.33
CA TYR A 546 17.38 17.56 -8.13
C TYR A 546 17.73 17.46 -9.62
N ASP A 547 18.75 16.66 -9.97
CA ASP A 547 19.24 16.49 -11.34
C ASP A 547 18.52 15.34 -12.06
N GLU A 548 18.12 14.29 -11.34
CA GLU A 548 17.49 13.10 -11.91
C GLU A 548 16.66 12.25 -10.93
N VAL A 549 15.81 11.41 -11.51
CA VAL A 549 15.24 10.22 -10.87
C VAL A 549 15.85 8.98 -11.52
N THR A 550 16.33 8.04 -10.73
CA THR A 550 16.69 6.69 -11.19
C THR A 550 15.72 5.65 -10.67
N ALA A 551 15.31 4.72 -11.53
CA ALA A 551 14.41 3.62 -11.19
C ALA A 551 15.13 2.29 -11.44
N ASN A 552 15.38 1.53 -10.38
CA ASN A 552 16.13 0.27 -10.42
C ASN A 552 15.16 -0.89 -10.15
N TYR A 553 14.93 -1.74 -11.14
CA TYR A 553 14.02 -2.88 -11.06
C TYR A 553 14.75 -4.15 -10.62
N PHE A 554 14.16 -4.87 -9.67
CA PHE A 554 14.72 -6.08 -9.08
C PHE A 554 13.73 -7.24 -9.17
N GLY A 555 14.16 -8.33 -9.80
CA GLY A 555 13.43 -9.59 -9.87
C GLY A 555 13.90 -10.56 -8.79
N LEU A 556 13.03 -11.47 -8.37
CA LEU A 556 13.35 -12.56 -7.46
C LEU A 556 13.61 -13.84 -8.27
N PRO A 557 14.72 -14.57 -8.05
CA PRO A 557 14.94 -15.84 -8.75
C PRO A 557 13.93 -16.91 -8.32
N THR A 558 13.37 -16.79 -7.12
CA THR A 558 12.27 -17.62 -6.64
C THR A 558 11.50 -16.97 -5.48
N ILE A 559 10.18 -17.18 -5.45
CA ILE A 559 9.32 -16.81 -4.30
C ILE A 559 8.93 -18.01 -3.43
N ILE A 560 9.16 -19.26 -3.85
CA ILE A 560 8.63 -20.45 -3.17
C ILE A 560 9.39 -20.86 -1.89
N ASN A 561 10.54 -20.22 -1.63
CA ASN A 561 11.22 -20.28 -0.33
C ASN A 561 11.75 -18.91 0.09
N ARG A 562 11.74 -18.64 1.40
CA ARG A 562 12.34 -17.42 1.94
C ARG A 562 13.84 -17.35 1.64
N ASN A 563 14.31 -16.30 0.99
CA ASN A 563 15.71 -16.10 0.61
C ASN A 563 16.06 -14.60 0.45
N PRO A 564 17.35 -14.21 0.48
CA PRO A 564 17.78 -12.82 0.35
C PRO A 564 18.22 -12.45 -1.07
N ASN A 565 17.84 -13.21 -2.10
CA ASN A 565 18.41 -13.08 -3.44
C ASN A 565 17.61 -12.06 -4.29
N GLU A 566 18.28 -11.39 -5.23
CA GLU A 566 17.66 -10.60 -6.29
C GLU A 566 18.50 -10.55 -7.57
N ILE A 567 17.83 -10.34 -8.71
CA ILE A 567 18.41 -10.11 -10.03
C ILE A 567 18.11 -8.65 -10.40
N SER A 568 19.11 -7.89 -10.89
CA SER A 568 18.86 -6.54 -11.42
C SER A 568 18.30 -6.67 -12.84
N LEU A 569 17.03 -6.27 -13.04
CA LEU A 569 16.33 -6.47 -14.31
C LEU A 569 16.63 -5.37 -15.32
N ALA A 570 16.47 -4.13 -14.87
CA ALA A 570 16.58 -2.93 -15.70
C ALA A 570 16.78 -1.70 -14.80
N ASN A 571 17.54 -0.72 -15.27
CA ASN A 571 17.78 0.54 -14.55
C ASN A 571 17.50 1.71 -15.49
N PHE A 572 16.61 2.62 -15.08
CA PHE A 572 16.16 3.75 -15.89
C PHE A 572 16.53 5.08 -15.25
N THR A 573 16.59 6.13 -16.05
CA THR A 573 16.94 7.49 -15.59
C THR A 573 16.02 8.50 -16.24
N VAL A 574 15.54 9.49 -15.48
CA VAL A 574 14.77 10.64 -15.95
C VAL A 574 15.53 11.89 -15.54
N LYS A 575 16.02 12.67 -16.50
CA LYS A 575 16.73 13.93 -16.20
C LYS A 575 15.73 15.04 -15.91
N SER A 576 16.04 15.89 -14.92
CA SER A 576 15.20 17.03 -14.54
C SER A 576 14.98 17.97 -15.73
N GLY A 577 13.72 18.35 -15.96
CA GLY A 577 13.27 19.16 -17.09
C GLY A 577 13.18 18.42 -18.43
N ALA A 578 13.59 17.13 -18.52
CA ALA A 578 13.52 16.38 -19.77
C ALA A 578 12.12 15.81 -20.06
N ASN A 579 11.31 15.57 -19.02
CA ASN A 579 9.95 15.01 -19.10
C ASN A 579 9.85 13.65 -19.84
N LYS A 580 10.93 12.86 -19.84
CA LYS A 580 11.04 11.58 -20.56
C LYS A 580 12.23 10.77 -20.07
N LEU A 581 12.25 9.47 -20.36
CA LEU A 581 13.39 8.59 -20.07
C LEU A 581 14.66 9.07 -20.80
N GLN A 582 15.82 8.97 -20.15
CA GLN A 582 17.12 9.17 -20.77
C GLN A 582 17.33 8.13 -21.88
N ARG A 583 17.85 8.58 -23.03
CA ARG A 583 18.11 7.71 -24.19
C ARG A 583 19.62 7.48 -24.38
N PRO A 584 20.08 6.27 -24.77
CA PRO A 584 19.30 5.05 -24.99
C PRO A 584 18.63 4.55 -23.70
N VAL A 585 17.38 4.06 -23.80
CA VAL A 585 16.59 3.60 -22.64
C VAL A 585 17.34 2.44 -21.97
N ALA A 586 17.46 2.49 -20.64
CA ALA A 586 18.22 1.51 -19.85
C ALA A 586 19.66 1.26 -20.34
N GLY A 587 20.30 2.27 -20.96
CA GLY A 587 21.61 2.09 -21.59
C GLY A 587 21.61 1.21 -22.85
N GLY A 588 20.43 0.76 -23.30
CA GLY A 588 20.23 -0.16 -24.42
C GLY A 588 20.15 -1.63 -24.03
N LEU A 589 20.17 -1.97 -22.74
CA LEU A 589 20.27 -3.34 -22.23
C LEU A 589 19.34 -3.60 -21.04
N VAL A 590 18.67 -4.75 -21.04
CA VAL A 590 17.94 -5.31 -19.88
C VAL A 590 18.21 -6.80 -19.75
N GLU A 591 18.00 -7.34 -18.55
CA GLU A 591 18.12 -8.78 -18.26
C GLU A 591 16.93 -9.58 -18.83
N SER A 592 15.71 -9.03 -18.77
CA SER A 592 14.46 -9.73 -19.04
C SER A 592 13.43 -8.87 -19.79
N GLY A 593 12.37 -9.51 -20.29
CA GLY A 593 11.22 -8.87 -20.90
C GLY A 593 11.44 -8.47 -22.35
N ALA A 594 11.13 -7.22 -22.70
CA ALA A 594 11.44 -6.61 -23.99
C ALA A 594 11.76 -5.12 -23.85
N LEU A 595 12.81 -4.63 -24.53
CA LEU A 595 13.26 -3.23 -24.52
C LEU A 595 13.14 -2.61 -25.92
N LYS A 596 12.39 -1.52 -26.06
CA LYS A 596 12.22 -0.79 -27.32
C LYS A 596 13.56 -0.20 -27.78
N LEU A 597 13.95 -0.53 -29.01
CA LEU A 597 15.23 -0.13 -29.62
C LEU A 597 16.49 -0.57 -28.82
N GLY A 598 16.38 -1.60 -27.98
CA GLY A 598 17.48 -2.15 -27.20
C GLY A 598 17.61 -3.67 -27.32
N GLN A 599 18.28 -4.28 -26.35
CA GLN A 599 18.52 -5.73 -26.29
C GLN A 599 18.18 -6.32 -24.93
N VAL A 600 17.73 -7.57 -24.94
CA VAL A 600 17.54 -8.40 -23.75
C VAL A 600 18.70 -9.38 -23.71
N VAL A 601 19.48 -9.38 -22.63
CA VAL A 601 20.62 -10.27 -22.42
C VAL A 601 20.52 -10.83 -21.00
N GLN A 602 19.92 -12.01 -20.91
CA GLN A 602 19.80 -12.75 -19.66
C GLN A 602 21.17 -13.28 -19.22
N THR A 603 21.50 -13.05 -17.96
CA THR A 603 22.75 -13.44 -17.30
C THR A 603 22.52 -14.33 -16.07
N ASN A 604 21.30 -14.33 -15.51
CA ASN A 604 20.93 -14.88 -14.19
C ASN A 604 21.83 -14.37 -13.06
N ALA A 605 22.46 -13.19 -13.24
CA ALA A 605 23.36 -12.58 -12.25
C ALA A 605 22.55 -12.18 -11.01
N THR A 606 22.72 -12.97 -9.95
CA THR A 606 21.94 -12.89 -8.72
C THR A 606 22.81 -12.39 -7.58
N ASN A 607 22.35 -11.35 -6.90
CA ASN A 607 22.96 -10.80 -5.69
C ASN A 607 22.29 -11.38 -4.45
N ASN A 608 23.07 -11.95 -3.54
CA ASN A 608 22.61 -12.25 -2.19
C ASN A 608 22.67 -10.97 -1.33
N THR A 609 21.55 -10.29 -1.14
CA THR A 609 21.49 -8.96 -0.48
C THR A 609 21.95 -8.93 0.97
N GLU A 610 21.98 -10.08 1.66
CA GLU A 610 22.48 -10.20 3.04
C GLU A 610 24.02 -10.23 3.10
N THR A 611 24.69 -10.67 2.04
CA THR A 611 26.16 -10.86 2.01
C THR A 611 26.89 -10.03 0.95
N GLY A 612 26.16 -9.48 -0.03
CA GLY A 612 26.72 -8.79 -1.20
C GLY A 612 27.44 -9.71 -2.20
N VAL A 613 27.27 -11.04 -2.07
CA VAL A 613 27.91 -12.02 -2.95
C VAL A 613 27.06 -12.24 -4.20
N TRP A 614 27.70 -12.09 -5.36
CA TRP A 614 27.11 -12.37 -6.66
C TRP A 614 27.38 -13.80 -7.12
N PHE A 615 26.36 -14.44 -7.70
CA PHE A 615 26.43 -15.76 -8.30
C PHE A 615 25.49 -15.84 -9.53
N VAL A 616 25.52 -16.95 -10.26
CA VAL A 616 24.55 -17.21 -11.34
C VAL A 616 23.53 -18.19 -10.80
N SER A 617 22.25 -17.81 -10.76
CA SER A 617 21.18 -18.71 -10.32
C SER A 617 20.90 -19.81 -11.35
N GLN A 618 20.50 -20.98 -10.85
CA GLN A 618 19.95 -22.10 -11.63
C GLN A 618 18.49 -22.38 -11.22
N GLU A 619 17.88 -21.40 -10.54
CA GLU A 619 16.47 -21.42 -10.14
C GLU A 619 15.67 -20.89 -11.33
N ASP A 620 15.33 -21.79 -12.27
CA ASP A 620 14.43 -21.51 -13.41
C ASP A 620 12.94 -21.67 -13.00
N VAL A 621 12.66 -21.63 -11.69
CA VAL A 621 11.35 -21.84 -11.05
C VAL A 621 11.05 -20.67 -10.13
N GLU A 622 10.66 -19.58 -10.77
CA GLU A 622 10.14 -18.41 -10.07
C GLU A 622 8.84 -18.74 -9.32
N ASP A 623 7.96 -19.50 -10.00
CA ASP A 623 6.59 -19.86 -9.63
C ASP A 623 6.38 -21.37 -9.87
N ILE A 624 5.71 -22.09 -8.96
CA ILE A 624 5.41 -23.56 -9.07
C ILE A 624 4.07 -23.79 -9.76
#